data_AF-A0A7W1KTS3-F1
#
_entry.id   AF-A0A7W1KTS3-F1
#
_cell.length_a   1.000
_cell.length_b   1.000
_cell.length_c   1.000
_cell.angle_alpha   90.00
_cell.angle_beta   90.00
_cell.angle_gamma   90.00
#
_symmetry.space_group_name_H-M   'P 1'
#
loop_
_entity.id
_entity.type
_entity.pdbx_description
1 polymer ?
#
loop_
_entity_poly.entity_id
_entity_poly.type
_entity_poly.pdbx_seq_one_letter_code
_entity_poly.pdbx_strand_id
1 'polypeptide(L)'
;MADPVSSVAYAIEAGLRALDGNLVLLVPTMFLVLAIISLVRLNYDQLIRRFPQGGGAVAATGAAFGEGWAFLPLGALIVDFVLTIAISVAAAASAAIAYFPSLAPHRTSIAIALCCVVAGITWFGHLGRSVFATMTVAFVVSAIPIVVLGLLTPHATGNAPVHGTGDTSAWSVFLAFPVAMALATGVEAPSSAIAQLGQLDDRGRARFGRATLWLTFAIEGTLTLVIVGLAVWLRVGVPKENST
;
A
#
# COMPACT_ATOMS: atom_id res chain seq x y z
N MET A 1 -3.46 -10.00 0.71
CA MET A 1 -3.91 -9.28 -0.50
C MET A 1 -4.36 -7.87 -0.18
N ALA A 2 -5.01 -7.63 0.97
CA ALA A 2 -5.48 -6.30 1.37
C ALA A 2 -4.34 -5.26 1.45
N ASP A 3 -3.26 -5.58 2.17
CA ASP A 3 -2.24 -4.59 2.56
C ASP A 3 -1.53 -3.89 1.38
N PRO A 4 -1.02 -4.59 0.34
CA PRO A 4 -0.40 -3.88 -0.78
C PRO A 4 -1.39 -3.04 -1.61
N VAL A 5 -2.66 -3.46 -1.65
CA VAL A 5 -3.69 -2.81 -2.48
C VAL A 5 -4.25 -1.56 -1.78
N SER A 6 -4.35 -1.57 -0.45
CA SER A 6 -4.82 -0.41 0.32
C SER A 6 -3.81 0.74 0.33
N SER A 7 -2.50 0.48 0.20
CA SER A 7 -1.47 1.52 0.19
C SER A 7 -1.59 2.53 -0.94
N VAL A 8 -2.24 2.14 -2.05
CA VAL A 8 -2.58 3.06 -3.16
C VAL A 8 -3.44 4.23 -2.68
N ALA A 9 -4.29 4.03 -1.67
CA ALA A 9 -5.24 5.04 -1.20
C ALA A 9 -4.58 6.22 -0.47
N TYR A 10 -3.35 6.07 0.02
CA TYR A 10 -2.66 7.13 0.80
C TYR A 10 -1.25 7.44 0.31
N ALA A 11 -0.52 6.48 -0.27
CA ALA A 11 0.89 6.67 -0.62
C ALA A 11 1.09 7.71 -1.74
N ILE A 12 0.15 7.79 -2.69
CA ILE A 12 0.20 8.76 -3.79
C ILE A 12 0.09 10.19 -3.25
N GLU A 13 -0.88 10.43 -2.37
CA GLU A 13 -1.09 11.73 -1.74
C GLU A 13 0.05 12.10 -0.80
N ALA A 14 0.58 11.14 -0.03
CA ALA A 14 1.73 11.34 0.84
C ALA A 14 3.00 11.71 0.04
N GLY A 15 3.24 11.03 -1.09
CA GLY A 15 4.32 11.37 -2.02
C GLY A 15 4.14 12.76 -2.64
N LEU A 16 2.91 13.10 -3.04
CA LEU A 16 2.61 14.43 -3.60
C LEU A 16 2.80 15.55 -2.56
N ARG A 17 2.44 15.30 -1.30
CA ARG A 17 2.74 16.22 -0.18
C ARG A 17 4.24 16.43 0.02
N ALA A 18 5.02 15.35 0.00
CA ALA A 18 6.47 15.42 0.14
C ALA A 18 7.17 16.13 -1.04
N LEU A 19 6.46 16.31 -2.15
CA LEU A 19 6.89 17.07 -3.33
C LEU A 19 6.31 18.50 -3.38
N ASP A 20 5.75 19.00 -2.28
CA ASP A 20 5.10 20.32 -2.22
C ASP A 20 4.02 20.52 -3.31
N GLY A 21 3.26 19.46 -3.61
CA GLY A 21 2.20 19.47 -4.61
C GLY A 21 2.71 19.44 -6.06
N ASN A 22 3.99 19.17 -6.31
CA ASN A 22 4.55 19.10 -7.65
C ASN A 22 4.09 17.85 -8.41
N LEU A 23 3.09 18.02 -9.28
CA LEU A 23 2.51 16.94 -10.08
C LEU A 23 3.48 16.37 -11.14
N VAL A 24 4.39 17.18 -11.69
CA VAL A 24 5.39 16.70 -12.65
C VAL A 24 6.35 15.70 -12.00
N LEU A 25 6.78 15.99 -10.77
CA LEU A 25 7.69 15.10 -10.03
C LEU A 25 6.99 13.88 -9.42
N LEU A 26 5.66 13.89 -9.31
CA LEU A 26 4.90 12.73 -8.81
C LEU A 26 5.09 11.50 -9.71
N VAL A 27 5.08 11.68 -11.03
CA VAL A 27 5.26 10.60 -12.01
C VAL A 27 6.61 9.88 -11.86
N PRO A 28 7.78 10.57 -11.94
CA PRO A 28 9.07 9.90 -11.77
C PRO A 28 9.24 9.31 -10.36
N THR A 29 8.67 9.94 -9.33
CA THR A 29 8.69 9.40 -7.95
C THR A 29 7.95 8.07 -7.86
N MET A 30 6.72 7.99 -8.38
CA MET A 30 5.92 6.77 -8.34
C MET A 30 6.49 5.69 -9.27
N PHE A 31 7.11 6.06 -10.39
CA PHE A 31 7.82 5.12 -11.24
C PHE A 31 9.05 4.53 -10.51
N LEU A 32 9.82 5.35 -9.80
CA LEU A 32 10.94 4.89 -8.98
C LEU A 32 10.46 3.92 -7.88
N VAL A 33 9.38 4.26 -7.18
CA VAL A 33 8.75 3.38 -6.18
C VAL A 33 8.34 2.04 -6.79
N LEU A 34 7.61 2.05 -7.91
CA LEU A 34 7.20 0.82 -8.58
C LEU A 34 8.40 -0.01 -9.09
N ALA A 35 9.47 0.63 -9.54
CA ALA A 35 10.70 -0.07 -9.94
C ALA A 35 11.37 -0.79 -8.75
N ILE A 36 11.45 -0.13 -7.59
CA ILE A 36 11.98 -0.74 -6.37
C ILE A 36 11.06 -1.87 -5.86
N ILE A 37 9.74 -1.65 -5.85
CA ILE A 37 8.76 -2.68 -5.50
C ILE A 37 8.88 -3.90 -6.43
N SER A 38 9.12 -3.68 -7.74
CA SER A 38 9.35 -4.76 -8.70
C SER A 38 10.58 -5.59 -8.31
N LEU A 39 11.68 -4.94 -7.94
CA LEU A 39 12.91 -5.62 -7.51
C LEU A 39 12.68 -6.43 -6.23
N VAL A 40 11.98 -5.85 -5.24
CA VAL A 40 11.61 -6.53 -4.00
C VAL A 40 10.71 -7.73 -4.27
N ARG A 41 9.73 -7.60 -5.17
CA ARG A 41 8.86 -8.72 -5.57
C ARG A 41 9.60 -9.82 -6.33
N LEU A 42 10.57 -9.47 -7.18
CA LEU A 42 11.44 -10.46 -7.81
C LEU A 42 12.22 -11.25 -6.76
N ASN A 43 12.69 -10.60 -5.69
CA ASN A 43 13.33 -11.28 -4.57
C ASN A 43 12.34 -12.21 -3.83
N TYR A 44 11.13 -11.76 -3.54
CA TYR A 44 10.09 -12.60 -2.92
C TYR A 44 9.67 -13.79 -3.81
N ASP A 45 9.63 -13.65 -5.14
CA ASP A 45 9.36 -14.77 -6.06
C ASP A 45 10.42 -15.88 -5.90
N GLN A 46 11.69 -15.51 -5.75
CA GLN A 46 12.78 -16.45 -5.50
C GLN A 46 12.65 -17.09 -4.11
N LEU A 47 12.30 -16.29 -3.10
CA LEU A 47 12.13 -16.76 -1.73
C LEU A 47 11.00 -17.78 -1.60
N ILE A 48 9.85 -17.52 -2.25
CA ILE A 48 8.70 -18.44 -2.27
C ILE A 48 9.09 -19.79 -2.92
N ARG A 49 9.93 -19.78 -3.96
CA ARG A 49 10.42 -21.02 -4.58
C ARG A 49 11.36 -21.80 -3.66
N ARG A 50 12.21 -21.09 -2.91
CA ARG A 50 13.22 -21.71 -2.05
C ARG A 50 12.64 -22.19 -0.72
N PHE A 51 11.65 -21.48 -0.19
CA PHE A 51 11.03 -21.74 1.12
C PHE A 51 9.51 -21.92 0.97
N PRO A 52 9.04 -23.01 0.32
CA PRO A 52 7.60 -23.25 0.10
C PRO A 52 6.83 -23.54 1.40
N GLN A 53 7.54 -23.86 2.47
CA GLN A 53 6.99 -24.00 3.82
C GLN A 53 6.71 -22.65 4.51
N GLY A 54 7.05 -21.53 3.86
CA GLY A 54 6.87 -20.17 4.38
C GLY A 54 8.06 -19.65 5.18
N GLY A 55 7.81 -18.62 5.99
CA GLY A 55 8.85 -17.95 6.79
C GLY A 55 9.63 -16.85 6.06
N GLY A 56 9.45 -16.70 4.73
CA GLY A 56 9.93 -15.56 3.96
C GLY A 56 11.38 -15.15 4.27
N ALA A 57 11.57 -13.85 4.52
CA ALA A 57 12.89 -13.27 4.85
C ALA A 57 13.50 -13.81 6.15
N VAL A 58 12.67 -14.27 7.09
CA VAL A 58 13.11 -14.85 8.36
C VAL A 58 13.77 -16.21 8.13
N ALA A 59 13.11 -17.10 7.37
CA ALA A 59 13.65 -18.40 7.02
C ALA A 59 14.92 -18.28 6.16
N ALA A 60 14.94 -17.34 5.22
CA ALA A 60 16.10 -17.09 4.37
C ALA A 60 17.32 -16.60 5.17
N THR A 61 17.12 -15.64 6.09
CA THR A 61 18.19 -15.12 6.96
C THR A 61 18.71 -16.21 7.91
N GLY A 62 17.81 -16.98 8.53
CA GLY A 62 18.19 -18.08 9.41
C GLY A 62 19.00 -19.16 8.68
N ALA A 63 18.63 -19.51 7.46
CA ALA A 63 19.36 -20.47 6.65
C ALA A 63 20.74 -19.96 6.17
N ALA A 64 20.89 -18.64 5.95
CA ALA A 64 22.11 -18.05 5.42
C ALA A 64 23.15 -17.72 6.51
N PHE A 65 22.69 -17.20 7.65
CA PHE A 65 23.57 -16.64 8.69
C PHE A 65 23.48 -17.40 10.02
N GLY A 66 22.54 -18.36 10.14
CA GLY A 66 22.23 -19.09 11.36
C GLY A 66 20.97 -18.57 12.05
N GLU A 67 20.29 -19.45 12.81
CA GLU A 67 19.00 -19.14 13.46
C GLU A 67 19.05 -17.90 14.35
N GLY A 68 20.20 -17.64 14.99
CA GLY A 68 20.45 -16.47 15.82
C GLY A 68 20.35 -15.13 15.08
N TRP A 69 20.30 -15.08 13.75
CA TRP A 69 20.11 -13.86 12.95
C TRP A 69 18.67 -13.65 12.48
N ALA A 70 17.81 -14.65 12.67
CA ALA A 70 16.40 -14.57 12.27
C ALA A 70 15.61 -13.48 13.02
N PHE A 71 16.10 -13.02 14.19
CA PHE A 71 15.45 -11.96 14.95
C PHE A 71 15.42 -10.61 14.23
N LEU A 72 16.38 -10.33 13.35
CA LEU A 72 16.48 -9.04 12.67
C LEU A 72 15.30 -8.82 11.70
N PRO A 73 15.05 -9.70 10.71
CA PRO A 73 13.86 -9.59 9.86
C PRO A 73 12.56 -9.78 10.67
N LEU A 74 12.56 -10.56 11.73
CA LEU A 74 11.38 -10.74 12.58
C LEU A 74 11.01 -9.43 13.30
N GLY A 75 11.99 -8.74 13.89
CA GLY A 75 11.80 -7.45 14.55
C GLY A 75 11.38 -6.36 13.56
N ALA A 76 11.98 -6.34 12.37
CA ALA A 76 11.58 -5.45 11.29
C ALA A 76 10.11 -5.65 10.89
N LEU A 77 9.65 -6.89 10.74
CA LEU A 77 8.25 -7.21 10.43
C LEU A 77 7.28 -6.77 11.53
N ILE A 78 7.65 -6.90 12.81
CA ILE A 78 6.80 -6.43 13.91
C ILE A 78 6.61 -4.91 13.83
N VAL A 79 7.69 -4.16 13.60
CA VAL A 79 7.62 -2.71 13.45
C VAL A 79 6.81 -2.34 12.21
N ASP A 80 7.04 -3.01 11.09
CA ASP A 80 6.33 -2.81 9.84
C ASP A 80 4.82 -3.02 9.99
N PHE A 81 4.40 -4.10 10.66
CA PHE A 81 2.97 -4.35 10.90
C PHE A 81 2.33 -3.31 11.83
N VAL A 82 3.03 -2.88 12.90
CA VAL A 82 2.52 -1.83 13.79
C VAL A 82 2.35 -0.51 13.03
N LEU A 83 3.35 -0.12 12.24
CA LEU A 83 3.28 1.11 11.44
C LEU A 83 2.22 1.01 10.34
N THR A 84 2.08 -0.13 9.68
CA THR A 84 1.07 -0.35 8.63
C THR A 84 -0.35 -0.19 9.20
N ILE A 85 -0.62 -0.76 10.38
CA ILE A 85 -1.91 -0.58 11.06
C ILE A 85 -2.14 0.89 11.40
N ALA A 86 -1.14 1.56 12.00
CA ALA A 86 -1.23 2.96 12.40
C ALA A 86 -1.49 3.91 11.22
N ILE A 87 -0.73 3.74 10.12
CA ILE A 87 -0.88 4.54 8.90
C ILE A 87 -2.25 4.28 8.26
N SER A 88 -2.70 3.03 8.22
CA SER A 88 -4.00 2.67 7.62
C SER A 88 -5.18 3.31 8.36
N VAL A 89 -5.20 3.28 9.70
CA VAL A 89 -6.30 3.90 10.47
C VAL A 89 -6.22 5.44 10.44
N ALA A 90 -5.03 6.02 10.36
CA ALA A 90 -4.85 7.45 10.19
C ALA A 90 -5.33 7.93 8.81
N ALA A 91 -5.01 7.17 7.76
CA ALA A 91 -5.49 7.43 6.41
C ALA A 91 -7.03 7.30 6.32
N ALA A 92 -7.60 6.26 6.93
CA ALA A 92 -9.05 6.09 6.98
C ALA A 92 -9.77 7.23 7.72
N ALA A 93 -9.23 7.70 8.85
CA ALA A 93 -9.76 8.87 9.56
C ALA A 93 -9.67 10.14 8.70
N SER A 94 -8.55 10.33 7.99
CA SER A 94 -8.36 11.48 7.09
C SER A 94 -9.34 11.45 5.91
N ALA A 95 -9.59 10.28 5.33
CA ALA A 95 -10.60 10.09 4.28
C ALA A 95 -12.03 10.39 4.78
N ALA A 96 -12.37 10.01 6.01
CA ALA A 96 -13.65 10.35 6.62
C ALA A 96 -13.81 11.87 6.84
N ILE A 97 -12.74 12.55 7.30
CA ILE A 97 -12.72 14.01 7.49
C ILE A 97 -12.83 14.74 6.15
N ALA A 98 -12.19 14.23 5.11
CA ALA A 98 -12.29 14.79 3.76
C ALA A 98 -13.73 14.83 3.24
N TYR A 99 -14.55 13.84 3.62
CA TYR A 99 -15.97 13.81 3.27
C TYR A 99 -16.85 14.57 4.28
N PHE A 100 -16.52 14.53 5.57
CA PHE A 100 -17.23 15.21 6.66
C PHE A 100 -16.29 16.11 7.48
N PRO A 101 -16.02 17.37 7.04
CA PRO A 101 -15.03 18.24 7.69
C PRO A 101 -15.32 18.56 9.17
N SER A 102 -16.58 18.48 9.61
CA SER A 102 -16.96 18.65 11.01
C SER A 102 -16.33 17.62 11.95
N LEU A 103 -15.81 16.51 11.43
CA LEU A 103 -15.13 15.47 12.20
C LEU A 103 -13.66 15.80 12.53
N ALA A 104 -13.08 16.85 11.96
CA ALA A 104 -11.67 17.20 12.12
C ALA A 104 -11.19 17.28 13.59
N PRO A 105 -11.97 17.85 14.55
CA PRO A 105 -11.56 17.89 15.97
C PRO A 105 -11.43 16.51 16.62
N HIS A 106 -12.05 15.47 16.05
CA HIS A 106 -12.10 14.11 16.59
C HIS A 106 -11.19 13.12 15.85
N ARG A 107 -10.25 13.61 15.01
CA ARG A 107 -9.34 12.77 14.21
C ARG A 107 -8.75 11.58 14.98
N THR A 108 -8.08 11.86 16.11
CA THR A 108 -7.39 10.83 16.89
C THR A 108 -8.37 9.83 17.47
N SER A 109 -9.52 10.30 17.96
CA SER A 109 -10.57 9.43 18.49
C SER A 109 -11.15 8.52 17.41
N ILE A 110 -11.35 9.02 16.19
CA ILE A 110 -11.81 8.24 15.03
C ILE A 110 -10.78 7.18 14.67
N ALA A 111 -9.50 7.53 14.57
CA ALA A 111 -8.43 6.58 14.25
C ALA A 111 -8.32 5.46 15.29
N ILE A 112 -8.39 5.79 16.59
CA ILE A 112 -8.39 4.80 17.67
C ILE A 112 -9.65 3.92 17.59
N ALA A 113 -10.83 4.50 17.38
CA ALA A 113 -12.07 3.75 17.26
C ALA A 113 -12.02 2.75 16.08
N LEU A 114 -11.52 3.19 14.91
CA LEU A 114 -11.31 2.31 13.75
C LEU A 114 -10.33 1.18 14.06
N CYS A 115 -9.24 1.48 14.76
CA CYS A 115 -8.28 0.45 15.21
C CYS A 115 -8.96 -0.60 16.10
N CYS A 116 -9.75 -0.16 17.10
CA CYS A 116 -10.51 -1.06 17.96
C CYS A 116 -11.54 -1.89 17.18
N VAL A 117 -12.21 -1.31 16.18
CA VAL A 117 -13.17 -2.04 15.32
C VAL A 117 -12.45 -3.12 14.51
N VAL A 118 -11.35 -2.79 13.85
CA VAL A 118 -10.56 -3.76 13.07
C VAL A 118 -9.99 -4.87 13.97
N ALA A 119 -9.49 -4.51 15.16
CA ALA A 119 -9.04 -5.48 16.16
C ALA A 119 -10.17 -6.41 16.61
N GLY A 120 -11.36 -5.86 16.88
CA GLY A 120 -12.55 -6.62 17.26
C GLY A 120 -13.02 -7.59 16.17
N ILE A 121 -13.02 -7.18 14.90
CA ILE A 121 -13.33 -8.07 13.76
C ILE A 121 -12.34 -9.23 13.69
N THR A 122 -11.06 -8.96 13.98
CA THR A 122 -9.99 -9.97 13.93
C THR A 122 -10.17 -11.07 14.99
N TRP A 123 -10.79 -10.78 16.14
CA TRP A 123 -11.09 -11.78 17.16
C TRP A 123 -12.05 -12.88 16.71
N PHE A 124 -12.85 -12.65 15.66
CA PHE A 124 -13.74 -13.67 15.10
C PHE A 124 -13.04 -14.67 14.16
N GLY A 125 -11.70 -14.63 14.08
CA GLY A 125 -10.88 -15.64 13.40
C GLY A 125 -11.23 -15.79 11.91
N HIS A 126 -11.79 -16.94 11.53
CA HIS A 126 -12.16 -17.24 10.14
C HIS A 126 -13.23 -16.29 9.58
N LEU A 127 -14.21 -15.90 10.40
CA LEU A 127 -15.26 -14.97 9.97
C LEU A 127 -14.70 -13.56 9.77
N GLY A 128 -13.77 -13.14 10.64
CA GLY A 128 -13.03 -11.89 10.44
C GLY A 128 -12.25 -11.89 9.11
N ARG A 129 -11.58 -13.00 8.80
CA ARG A 129 -10.84 -13.15 7.54
C ARG A 129 -11.72 -13.05 6.29
N SER A 130 -12.93 -13.61 6.32
CA SER A 130 -13.86 -13.51 5.18
C SER A 130 -14.40 -12.08 5.01
N VAL A 131 -14.64 -11.35 6.11
CA VAL A 131 -14.99 -9.93 6.08
C VAL A 131 -13.88 -9.11 5.40
N PHE A 132 -12.63 -9.26 5.82
CA PHE A 132 -11.51 -8.53 5.20
C PHE A 132 -11.27 -8.89 3.73
N ALA A 133 -11.44 -10.17 3.36
CA ALA A 133 -11.38 -10.58 1.97
C ALA A 133 -12.47 -9.89 1.13
N THR A 134 -13.70 -9.84 1.66
CA THR A 134 -14.83 -9.16 1.01
C THR A 134 -14.56 -7.66 0.86
N MET A 135 -14.03 -7.00 1.89
CA MET A 135 -13.65 -5.59 1.82
C MET A 135 -12.56 -5.32 0.78
N THR A 136 -11.59 -6.22 0.63
CA THR A 136 -10.55 -6.10 -0.41
C THR A 136 -11.15 -6.16 -1.81
N VAL A 137 -12.04 -7.12 -2.05
CA VAL A 137 -12.74 -7.24 -3.33
C VAL A 137 -13.61 -6.01 -3.58
N ALA A 138 -14.35 -5.55 -2.56
CA ALA A 138 -15.17 -4.34 -2.65
C ALA A 138 -14.33 -3.10 -2.99
N PHE A 139 -13.15 -2.95 -2.38
CA PHE A 139 -12.21 -1.87 -2.72
C PHE A 139 -11.82 -1.93 -4.20
N VAL A 140 -11.33 -3.07 -4.68
CA VAL A 140 -10.91 -3.23 -6.09
C VAL A 140 -12.07 -2.93 -7.04
N VAL A 141 -13.27 -3.45 -6.76
CA VAL A 141 -14.46 -3.21 -7.58
C VAL A 141 -14.87 -1.73 -7.55
N SER A 142 -14.77 -1.06 -6.39
CA SER A 142 -15.08 0.36 -6.24
C SER A 142 -14.05 1.29 -6.91
N ALA A 143 -12.80 0.83 -7.08
CA ALA A 143 -11.76 1.59 -7.78
C ALA A 143 -12.01 1.64 -9.30
N ILE A 144 -12.65 0.60 -9.88
CA ILE A 144 -12.97 0.53 -11.31
C ILE A 144 -13.79 1.74 -11.79
N PRO A 145 -14.97 2.08 -11.21
CA PRO A 145 -15.74 3.23 -11.67
C PRO A 145 -14.99 4.56 -11.44
N ILE A 146 -14.20 4.70 -10.37
CA ILE A 146 -13.38 5.89 -10.14
C ILE A 146 -12.39 6.10 -11.30
N VAL A 147 -11.69 5.03 -11.69
CA VAL A 147 -10.76 5.04 -12.82
C VAL A 147 -11.49 5.30 -14.14
N VAL A 148 -12.57 4.57 -14.42
CA VAL A 148 -13.30 4.65 -15.70
C VAL A 148 -13.95 6.02 -15.88
N LEU A 149 -14.68 6.50 -14.87
CA LEU A 149 -15.30 7.83 -14.93
C LEU A 149 -14.26 8.94 -14.95
N GLY A 150 -13.15 8.76 -14.21
CA GLY A 150 -12.01 9.67 -14.23
C GLY A 150 -11.42 9.81 -15.63
N LEU A 151 -11.28 8.72 -16.40
CA LEU A 151 -10.72 8.71 -17.75
C LEU A 151 -11.71 9.18 -18.83
N LEU A 152 -12.97 8.76 -18.76
CA LEU A 152 -13.93 8.94 -19.85
C LEU A 152 -14.81 10.20 -19.71
N THR A 153 -15.19 10.54 -18.48
CA THR A 153 -16.17 11.62 -18.21
C THR A 153 -15.79 12.39 -16.94
N PRO A 154 -14.65 13.10 -16.93
CA PRO A 154 -14.25 13.88 -15.78
C PRO A 154 -15.25 15.02 -15.55
N HIS A 155 -15.88 15.05 -14.37
CA HIS A 155 -16.88 16.05 -14.03
C HIS A 155 -16.26 17.42 -13.71
N ALA A 156 -15.00 17.42 -13.28
CA ALA A 156 -14.24 18.62 -12.96
C ALA A 156 -12.74 18.38 -13.17
N THR A 157 -12.03 19.41 -13.61
CA THR A 157 -10.58 19.50 -13.55
C THR A 157 -10.18 20.36 -12.37
N GLY A 158 -9.16 19.95 -11.62
CA GLY A 158 -8.56 20.75 -10.58
C GLY A 158 -7.75 21.93 -11.14
N ASN A 159 -7.32 22.80 -10.23
CA ASN A 159 -6.53 23.99 -10.53
C ASN A 159 -5.13 23.89 -9.92
N ALA A 160 -4.66 22.68 -9.58
CA ALA A 160 -3.35 22.52 -8.98
C ALA A 160 -2.27 22.95 -9.97
N PRO A 161 -1.26 23.71 -9.50
CA PRO A 161 -0.14 24.07 -10.34
C PRO A 161 0.62 22.79 -10.70
N VAL A 162 0.96 22.66 -11.98
CA VAL A 162 1.67 21.47 -12.50
C VAL A 162 3.09 21.42 -11.94
N HIS A 163 3.72 22.58 -11.80
CA HIS A 163 4.98 22.76 -11.08
C HIS A 163 4.64 23.23 -9.67
N GLY A 164 5.07 22.48 -8.65
CA GLY A 164 4.86 22.85 -7.25
C GLY A 164 5.69 24.07 -6.85
N THR A 165 5.60 24.47 -5.58
CA THR A 165 6.36 25.60 -5.04
C THR A 165 7.80 25.23 -4.63
N GLY A 166 8.10 23.93 -4.57
CA GLY A 166 9.40 23.39 -4.16
C GLY A 166 10.41 23.25 -5.31
N ASP A 167 11.61 22.76 -4.96
CA ASP A 167 12.68 22.48 -5.92
C ASP A 167 12.23 21.43 -6.96
N THR A 168 12.59 21.67 -8.23
CA THR A 168 12.27 20.77 -9.36
C THR A 168 13.41 19.78 -9.65
N SER A 169 14.49 19.82 -8.86
CA SER A 169 15.62 18.94 -9.03
C SER A 169 15.29 17.47 -8.73
N ALA A 170 16.14 16.56 -9.23
CA ALA A 170 16.07 15.14 -8.89
C ALA A 170 16.17 14.89 -7.37
N TRP A 171 16.73 15.84 -6.61
CA TRP A 171 16.83 15.73 -5.15
C TRP A 171 15.46 15.69 -4.47
N SER A 172 14.47 16.43 -4.96
CA SER A 172 13.11 16.39 -4.44
C SER A 172 12.47 15.00 -4.59
N VAL A 173 12.74 14.32 -5.71
CA VAL A 173 12.30 12.93 -5.92
C VAL A 173 12.96 11.99 -4.91
N PHE A 174 14.27 12.14 -4.68
CA PHE A 174 14.99 11.33 -3.69
C PHE A 174 14.49 11.56 -2.25
N LEU A 175 14.12 12.79 -1.91
CA LEU A 175 13.59 13.13 -0.57
C LEU A 175 12.13 12.70 -0.38
N ALA A 176 11.31 12.73 -1.44
CA ALA A 176 9.92 12.27 -1.38
C ALA A 176 9.78 10.74 -1.46
N PHE A 177 10.74 10.07 -2.09
CA PHE A 177 10.72 8.62 -2.31
C PHE A 177 10.48 7.80 -1.02
N PRO A 178 11.16 8.04 0.12
CA PRO A 178 10.94 7.26 1.34
C PRO A 178 9.50 7.34 1.86
N VAL A 179 8.82 8.49 1.71
CA VAL A 179 7.42 8.65 2.11
C VAL A 179 6.50 7.89 1.13
N ALA A 180 6.77 8.00 -0.17
CA ALA A 180 6.03 7.29 -1.20
C ALA A 180 6.23 5.75 -1.15
N MET A 181 7.34 5.28 -0.58
CA MET A 181 7.62 3.86 -0.35
C MET A 181 6.66 3.20 0.64
N ALA A 182 5.79 3.96 1.32
CA ALA A 182 4.66 3.37 2.02
C ALA A 182 3.72 2.57 1.07
N LEU A 183 3.81 2.78 -0.24
CA LEU A 183 3.18 1.91 -1.25
C LEU A 183 3.70 0.46 -1.19
N ALA A 184 4.93 0.25 -0.74
CA ALA A 184 5.59 -1.05 -0.70
C ALA A 184 5.23 -1.88 0.54
N THR A 185 4.45 -1.37 1.49
CA THR A 185 4.06 -2.13 2.69
C THR A 185 3.16 -3.30 2.31
N GLY A 186 3.36 -4.47 2.91
CA GLY A 186 2.52 -5.64 2.67
C GLY A 186 2.89 -6.46 1.42
N VAL A 187 3.92 -6.06 0.66
CA VAL A 187 4.42 -6.83 -0.50
C VAL A 187 4.95 -8.21 -0.12
N GLU A 188 5.37 -8.37 1.13
CA GLU A 188 5.85 -9.60 1.74
C GLU A 188 4.72 -10.54 2.19
N ALA A 189 3.50 -10.02 2.37
CA ALA A 189 2.37 -10.77 2.91
C ALA A 189 2.06 -12.09 2.17
N PRO A 190 2.08 -12.17 0.82
CA PRO A 190 1.90 -13.43 0.12
C PRO A 190 2.96 -14.47 0.49
N SER A 191 4.22 -14.05 0.66
CA SER A 191 5.35 -14.94 0.97
C SER A 191 5.27 -15.48 2.41
N SER A 192 4.76 -14.70 3.34
CA SER A 192 4.56 -15.10 4.74
C SER A 192 3.34 -16.01 4.91
N ALA A 193 2.28 -15.76 4.13
CA ALA A 193 1.02 -16.48 4.26
C ALA A 193 1.00 -17.86 3.59
N ILE A 194 1.96 -18.21 2.71
CA ILE A 194 1.97 -19.51 2.03
C ILE A 194 1.99 -20.72 2.98
N ALA A 195 2.56 -20.55 4.18
CA ALA A 195 2.57 -21.59 5.23
C ALA A 195 1.16 -21.99 5.69
N GLN A 196 0.19 -21.08 5.56
CA GLN A 196 -1.20 -21.32 5.99
C GLN A 196 -1.98 -22.20 5.01
N LEU A 197 -1.42 -22.49 3.83
CA LEU A 197 -2.04 -23.32 2.79
C LEU A 197 -1.73 -24.81 3.02
N GLY A 198 -2.10 -25.31 4.20
CA GLY A 198 -1.81 -26.68 4.64
C GLY A 198 -2.30 -27.77 3.68
N GLN A 199 -3.39 -27.48 2.96
CA GLN A 199 -4.02 -28.37 1.97
C GLN A 199 -3.24 -28.53 0.66
N LEU A 200 -2.26 -27.66 0.38
CA LEU A 200 -1.44 -27.71 -0.83
C LEU A 200 -0.09 -28.37 -0.56
N ASP A 201 0.42 -29.09 -1.55
CA ASP A 201 1.81 -29.53 -1.60
C ASP A 201 2.75 -28.34 -1.82
N ASP A 202 4.06 -28.54 -1.62
CA ASP A 202 5.06 -27.47 -1.73
C ASP A 202 5.04 -26.79 -3.10
N ARG A 203 4.79 -27.55 -4.17
CA ARG A 203 4.66 -27.00 -5.53
C ARG A 203 3.39 -26.17 -5.67
N GLY A 204 2.27 -26.60 -5.11
CA GLY A 204 1.01 -25.88 -5.07
C GLY A 204 1.13 -24.57 -4.28
N ARG A 205 1.74 -24.61 -3.09
CA ARG A 205 2.02 -23.41 -2.26
C ARG A 205 2.87 -22.41 -3.01
N ALA A 206 3.96 -22.85 -3.63
CA ALA A 206 4.84 -21.98 -4.39
C ALA A 206 4.13 -21.34 -5.59
N ARG A 207 3.33 -22.12 -6.35
CA ARG A 207 2.55 -21.58 -7.48
C ARG A 207 1.52 -20.56 -7.01
N PHE A 208 0.76 -20.87 -5.97
CA PHE A 208 -0.27 -19.99 -5.44
C PHE A 208 0.33 -18.69 -4.88
N GLY A 209 1.40 -18.80 -4.10
CA GLY A 209 2.12 -17.64 -3.54
C GLY A 209 2.65 -16.72 -4.62
N ARG A 210 3.29 -17.27 -5.66
CA ARG A 210 3.79 -16.49 -6.80
C ARG A 210 2.68 -15.85 -7.62
N ALA A 211 1.62 -16.59 -7.92
CA ALA A 211 0.45 -16.04 -8.62
C ALA A 211 -0.16 -14.87 -7.85
N THR A 212 -0.31 -15.03 -6.52
CA THR A 212 -0.81 -13.98 -5.63
C THR A 212 0.12 -12.76 -5.60
N LEU A 213 1.43 -12.97 -5.53
CA LEU A 213 2.45 -11.91 -5.50
C LEU A 213 2.41 -11.03 -6.76
N TRP A 214 2.33 -11.66 -7.94
CA TRP A 214 2.28 -10.95 -9.22
C TRP A 214 0.90 -10.35 -9.52
N LEU A 215 -0.18 -11.01 -9.08
CA LEU A 215 -1.53 -10.46 -9.21
C LEU A 215 -1.68 -9.17 -8.37
N THR A 216 -1.23 -9.17 -7.12
CA THR A 216 -1.28 -7.95 -6.30
C THR A 216 -0.41 -6.84 -6.88
N PHE A 217 0.75 -7.18 -7.47
CA PHE A 217 1.57 -6.20 -8.17
C PHE A 217 0.87 -5.57 -9.36
N ALA A 218 0.21 -6.39 -10.17
CA ALA A 218 -0.52 -5.92 -11.33
C ALA A 218 -1.65 -4.97 -10.91
N ILE A 219 -2.41 -5.31 -9.86
CA ILE A 219 -3.49 -4.46 -9.33
C ILE A 219 -2.92 -3.14 -8.80
N GLU A 220 -1.97 -3.21 -7.87
CA GLU A 220 -1.35 -2.04 -7.22
C GLU A 220 -0.64 -1.14 -8.24
N GLY A 221 0.20 -1.71 -9.11
CA GLY A 221 0.92 -0.97 -10.14
C GLY A 221 0.00 -0.31 -11.15
N THR A 222 -1.05 -1.00 -11.59
CA THR A 222 -2.04 -0.43 -12.52
C THR A 222 -2.82 0.71 -11.85
N LEU A 223 -3.33 0.49 -10.65
CA LEU A 223 -4.06 1.54 -9.91
C LEU A 223 -3.16 2.76 -9.66
N THR A 224 -1.92 2.55 -9.24
CA THR A 224 -0.97 3.65 -9.00
C THR A 224 -0.68 4.43 -10.27
N LEU A 225 -0.33 3.76 -11.38
CA LEU A 225 -0.03 4.45 -12.64
C LEU A 225 -1.24 5.22 -13.17
N VAL A 226 -2.42 4.63 -13.09
CA VAL A 226 -3.66 5.26 -13.57
C VAL A 226 -4.05 6.45 -12.68
N ILE A 227 -4.01 6.30 -11.36
CA ILE A 227 -4.36 7.39 -10.43
C ILE A 227 -3.36 8.54 -10.53
N VAL A 228 -2.06 8.25 -10.64
CA VAL A 228 -1.04 9.27 -10.87
C VAL A 228 -1.27 9.97 -12.21
N GLY A 229 -1.54 9.21 -13.27
CA GLY A 229 -1.86 9.76 -14.59
C GLY A 229 -3.09 10.66 -14.57
N LEU A 230 -4.16 10.23 -13.89
CA LEU A 230 -5.37 11.01 -13.67
C LEU A 230 -5.10 12.26 -12.85
N ALA A 231 -4.30 12.18 -11.78
CA ALA A 231 -3.97 13.33 -10.95
C ALA A 231 -3.24 14.42 -11.74
N VAL A 232 -2.29 14.02 -12.59
CA VAL A 232 -1.56 14.95 -13.47
C VAL A 232 -2.48 15.50 -14.56
N TRP A 233 -3.24 14.64 -15.24
CA TRP A 233 -4.11 15.03 -16.35
C TRP A 233 -5.24 15.96 -15.91
N LEU A 234 -5.88 15.65 -14.78
CA LEU A 234 -6.97 16.43 -14.19
C LEU A 234 -6.47 17.54 -13.26
N ARG A 235 -5.16 17.72 -13.07
CA ARG A 235 -4.56 18.71 -12.15
C ARG A 235 -5.14 18.65 -10.74
N VAL A 236 -5.27 17.44 -10.21
CA VAL A 236 -5.72 17.17 -8.83
C VAL A 236 -4.52 17.33 -7.91
N GLY A 237 -4.54 18.37 -7.07
CA GLY A 237 -3.47 18.67 -6.12
C GLY A 237 -3.74 18.08 -4.74
N VAL A 238 -2.85 18.40 -3.80
CA VAL A 238 -3.04 18.04 -2.38
C VAL A 238 -4.32 18.71 -1.86
N PRO A 239 -5.20 17.98 -1.15
CA PRO A 239 -6.36 18.58 -0.51
C PRO A 239 -5.93 19.65 0.51
N LYS A 240 -6.79 20.65 0.76
CA LYS A 240 -6.49 21.74 1.71
C LYS A 240 -6.28 21.18 3.12
N GLU A 241 -5.45 21.82 3.93
CA GLU A 241 -5.16 21.40 5.32
C GLU A 241 -6.44 21.21 6.16
N ASN A 242 -7.49 22.01 5.91
CA ASN A 242 -8.77 21.91 6.61
C ASN A 242 -9.66 20.74 6.14
N SER A 243 -9.22 19.98 5.12
CA SER A 243 -9.93 18.81 4.57
C SER A 243 -9.23 17.50 4.85
N THR A 244 -8.02 17.52 5.42
CA THR A 244 -7.23 16.28 5.65
C THR A 244 -6.82 16.16 7.06
#